data_AF-A0A316JT97-F1
#
_entry.id   AF-A0A316JT97-F1
#
_cell.length_a   1.000
_cell.length_b   1.000
_cell.length_c   1.000
_cell.angle_alpha   90.00
_cell.angle_beta   90.00
_cell.angle_gamma   90.00
#
_symmetry.space_group_name_H-M   'P 1'
#
loop_
_entity.id
_entity.type
_entity.pdbx_description
1 polymer ?
#
loop_
_entity_poly.entity_id
_entity_poly.type
_entity_poly.pdbx_seq_one_letter_code
_entity_poly.pdbx_strand_id
1 'polypeptide(L)' 'MQMAIYAEHQRLMFRSSQRLTITVAHSTLQALVDRSQQEGRSLSNLAAYLLENALEDHED' A
#
# COMPACT_ATOMS: atom_id res chain seq x y z
N MET A 1 6.83 -32.97 5.05
CA MET A 1 5.85 -32.55 6.08
C MET A 1 6.24 -31.23 6.76
N GLN A 2 7.49 -31.06 7.24
CA GLN A 2 7.97 -29.79 7.80
C GLN A 2 7.92 -28.59 6.82
N MET A 3 8.25 -28.81 5.54
CA MET A 3 8.31 -27.74 4.52
C MET A 3 6.96 -27.12 4.15
N ALA A 4 5.87 -27.89 4.23
CA ALA A 4 4.53 -27.41 3.89
C ALA A 4 4.00 -26.40 4.93
N ILE A 5 4.32 -26.63 6.21
CA ILE A 5 3.91 -25.76 7.32
C ILE A 5 4.63 -24.40 7.22
N TYR A 6 5.92 -24.37 6.87
CA TYR A 6 6.65 -23.10 6.68
C TYR A 6 6.08 -22.26 5.52
N ALA A 7 5.73 -22.90 4.39
CA ALA A 7 5.13 -22.22 3.25
C ALA A 7 3.72 -21.67 3.54
N GLU A 8 2.93 -22.38 4.35
CA GLU A 8 1.59 -21.97 4.75
C GLU A 8 1.61 -20.81 5.77
N HIS A 9 2.55 -20.83 6.72
CA HIS A 9 2.81 -19.70 7.62
C HIS A 9 3.27 -18.45 6.84
N GLN A 10 4.10 -18.59 5.80
CA GLN A 10 4.46 -17.47 4.94
C GLN A 10 3.25 -16.93 4.16
N ARG A 11 2.40 -17.79 3.60
CA ARG A 11 1.16 -17.36 2.91
C ARG A 11 0.15 -16.66 3.83
N LEU A 12 0.07 -17.04 5.10
CA LEU A 12 -0.78 -16.39 6.10
C LEU A 12 -0.21 -15.05 6.58
N MET A 13 1.12 -14.93 6.68
CA MET A 13 1.81 -13.67 7.01
C MET A 13 1.73 -12.62 5.89
N PHE A 14 1.43 -13.03 4.66
CA PHE A 14 1.19 -12.14 3.52
C PHE A 14 -0.17 -11.43 3.54
N ARG A 15 -1.02 -11.64 4.57
CA ARG A 15 -2.37 -11.07 4.63
C ARG A 15 -2.58 -10.01 5.73
N SER A 16 -1.54 -9.65 6.48
CA SER A 16 -1.59 -8.52 7.39
C SER A 16 -1.13 -7.23 6.71
N SER A 17 -1.78 -6.11 7.02
CA SER A 17 -1.36 -4.80 6.53
C SER A 17 0.07 -4.50 6.96
N GLN A 18 0.96 -4.24 6.00
CA GLN A 18 2.36 -3.87 6.24
C GLN A 18 2.45 -2.34 6.37
N ARG A 19 3.14 -1.84 7.40
CA ARG A 19 3.33 -0.39 7.58
C ARG A 19 4.55 0.09 6.80
N LEU A 20 4.31 1.00 5.85
CA LEU A 20 5.36 1.72 5.14
C LEU A 20 5.42 3.18 5.66
N THR A 21 6.63 3.70 5.85
CA THR A 21 6.86 5.13 6.11
C THR A 21 7.85 5.65 5.10
N ILE A 22 7.49 6.71 4.40
CA ILE A 22 8.30 7.34 3.36
C ILE A 22 8.43 8.83 3.64
N THR A 23 9.54 9.40 3.19
CA THR A 23 9.70 10.86 3.14
C THR A 23 9.34 11.33 1.74
N VAL A 24 8.45 12.31 1.65
CA VAL A 24 8.01 12.91 0.39
C VAL A 24 8.13 14.43 0.48
N ALA A 25 8.13 15.11 -0.67
CA ALA A 25 8.07 16.56 -0.68
C ALA A 25 6.77 17.07 -0.04
N HIS A 26 6.81 18.23 0.61
CA HIS A 26 5.64 18.84 1.25
C HIS A 26 4.48 19.03 0.26
N SER A 27 4.78 19.44 -0.96
CA SER A 27 3.78 19.61 -2.02
C SER A 27 3.06 18.30 -2.36
N THR A 28 3.79 17.18 -2.38
CA THR A 28 3.21 15.84 -2.59
C THR A 28 2.28 15.46 -1.44
N LEU A 29 2.69 15.70 -0.19
CA LEU A 29 1.83 15.43 0.97
C LEU A 29 0.55 16.27 0.91
N GLN A 30 0.66 17.56 0.59
CA GLN A 30 -0.51 18.44 0.50
C GLN A 30 -1.48 17.96 -0.58
N ALA A 31 -0.98 17.61 -1.77
CA ALA A 31 -1.82 17.09 -2.85
C ALA A 31 -2.54 15.79 -2.46
N LEU A 32 -1.87 14.90 -1.71
CA LEU A 32 -2.49 13.68 -1.19
C LEU A 32 -3.58 13.99 -0.15
N VAL A 33 -3.35 14.94 0.76
CA VAL A 33 -4.35 15.35 1.75
C VAL A 33 -5.58 15.93 1.05
N ASP A 34 -5.40 16.90 0.15
CA ASP A 34 -6.49 17.58 -0.55
C ASP A 34 -7.34 16.56 -1.33
N ARG A 35 -6.69 15.67 -2.07
CA ARG A 35 -7.36 14.61 -2.82
C ARG A 35 -8.09 13.62 -1.90
N SER A 36 -7.49 13.23 -0.77
CA SER A 36 -8.13 12.32 0.18
C SER A 36 -9.42 12.90 0.76
N GLN A 37 -9.43 14.20 1.05
CA GLN A 37 -10.61 14.93 1.52
C GLN A 37 -11.68 15.02 0.44
N GLN A 38 -11.28 15.35 -0.80
CA GLN A 38 -12.20 15.42 -1.94
C GLN A 38 -12.86 14.07 -2.24
N GLU A 39 -12.13 12.96 -2.13
CA GLU A 39 -12.63 11.60 -2.34
C GLU A 39 -13.35 11.02 -1.11
N GLY A 40 -13.29 11.67 0.05
CA GLY A 40 -13.92 11.18 1.29
C GLY A 40 -13.30 9.90 1.84
N ARG A 41 -12.02 9.65 1.59
CA ARG A 41 -11.29 8.43 2.02
C ARG A 41 -10.07 8.79 2.86
N SER A 42 -9.57 7.83 3.64
CA SER A 42 -8.36 8.07 4.44
C SER A 42 -7.12 8.25 3.55
N LEU A 43 -6.17 9.07 4.02
CA LEU A 43 -4.90 9.31 3.35
C LEU A 43 -4.14 8.01 3.05
N SER A 44 -4.13 7.07 4.00
CA SER A 44 -3.45 5.77 3.82
C SER A 44 -4.14 4.91 2.77
N ASN A 45 -5.47 4.97 2.67
CA ASN A 45 -6.22 4.23 1.66
C ASN A 45 -6.00 4.81 0.26
N LEU A 46 -5.98 6.15 0.13
CA LEU A 46 -5.61 6.80 -1.12
C LEU A 46 -4.17 6.46 -1.52
N ALA A 47 -3.21 6.54 -0.59
CA ALA A 47 -1.82 6.21 -0.86
C ALA A 47 -1.64 4.76 -1.32
N ALA A 48 -2.33 3.81 -0.68
CA ALA A 48 -2.30 2.40 -1.10
C ALA A 48 -2.80 2.24 -2.54
N TYR A 49 -3.97 2.80 -2.86
CA TYR A 49 -4.55 2.73 -4.21
C TYR A 49 -3.63 3.34 -5.29
N LEU A 50 -2.99 4.48 -5.00
CA LEU A 50 -2.07 5.11 -5.94
C LEU A 50 -0.81 4.27 -6.15
N LEU A 51 -0.29 3.64 -5.10
CA LEU A 51 0.87 2.74 -5.20
C LEU A 51 0.52 1.46 -5.96
N GLU A 52 -0.64 0.87 -5.69
CA GLU A 52 -1.14 -0.34 -6.37
C GLU A 52 -1.28 -0.08 -7.88
N ASN A 53 -2.01 0.96 -8.27
CA ASN A 53 -2.18 1.30 -9.70
C ASN A 53 -0.85 1.60 -10.40
N ALA A 54 0.04 2.35 -9.76
CA ALA A 54 1.33 2.69 -10.35
C ALA A 54 2.22 1.46 -10.57
N LEU A 55 2.01 0.37 -9.83
CA LEU A 55 2.72 -0.89 -10.00
C LEU A 55 2.06 -1.78 -11.06
N GLU A 56 0.73 -1.75 -11.19
CA GLU A 56 -0.01 -2.46 -12.24
C GLU A 56 0.33 -1.95 -13.65
N ASP A 57 0.61 -0.65 -13.80
CA ASP A 57 1.01 -0.03 -15.08
C ASP A 57 2.41 -0.47 -15.59
N HIS A 58 3.14 -1.32 -14.85
CA HIS A 58 4.52 -1.72 -15.16
C HIS A 58 4.74 -3.23 -15.38
N GLU A 59 3.68 -4.04 -15.48
CA GLU A 59 3.76 -5.49 -15.75
C GLU A 59 3.66 -5.88 -17.25
N ASP A 60 4.27 -5.09 -18.13
CA ASP A 60 4.49 -5.42 -19.56
C ASP A 60 5.89 -6.03 -19.84
#